data_AF-A0A533T3V6-F1
#
_entry.id   AF-A0A533T3V6-F1
#
_cell.length_a   1.000
_cell.length_b   1.000
_cell.length_c   1.000
_cell.angle_alpha   90.00
_cell.angle_beta   90.00
_cell.angle_gamma   90.00
#
_symmetry.space_group_name_H-M   'P 1'
#
loop_
_entity.id
_entity.type
_entity.pdbx_description
1 polymer ?
#
loop_
_entity_poly.entity_id
_entity_poly.type
_entity_poly.pdbx_seq_one_letter_code
_entity_poly.pdbx_strand_id
1 'polypeptide(L)'
;MKPLYVFIVTAITLVGLAVAFPYILLDPGHLLKGHQKYQKDCMSCHTPFKGVTSVQCFSCHKPEDISVKNVAGALLPKDNKKVLFHKGLAAESCIECHTDHKGLSAAKAIKGFKHVSLETSLRNNCIACHREQRPADDVHRYSKGSCGDCHGTAKWKPSTFDHKNLSAADKNGCVNCHTSKRPNDQLHLNIATVSCADCHSTSKWKPATFDHKRFATGSSKQCVSCHKTERPNDKLHLNVAAAISCGDCHNTSKWKPATFDHKKFAAGSGKQCVSCHKNDQPNDNMHRLSQAGCGTCHTTSRWKPATFNHDRYFRLDRNHQTSCKTCHTDPSNYRKYTCYNCHEHSASKMAAVHREEGIYNYQNCMKCHRNGSKDGGGGDD
;
A
#
# COMPACT_ATOMS: atom_id res chain seq x y z
N MET A 1 -73.91 20.51 -44.93
CA MET A 1 -74.77 20.13 -43.79
C MET A 1 -74.79 18.63 -43.45
N LYS A 2 -74.35 17.71 -44.33
CA LYS A 2 -74.39 16.25 -44.07
C LYS A 2 -73.27 15.67 -43.18
N PRO A 3 -72.00 16.14 -43.19
CA PRO A 3 -70.94 15.46 -42.43
C PRO A 3 -70.98 15.76 -40.91
N LEU A 4 -71.38 16.97 -40.51
CA LEU A 4 -71.49 17.34 -39.10
C LEU A 4 -72.62 16.61 -38.38
N TYR A 5 -73.77 16.45 -39.04
CA TYR A 5 -74.91 15.72 -38.48
C TYR A 5 -74.58 14.22 -38.32
N VAL A 6 -73.93 13.61 -39.32
CA VAL A 6 -73.45 12.22 -39.20
C VAL A 6 -72.47 12.10 -38.04
N PHE A 7 -71.48 13.01 -37.92
CA PHE A 7 -70.53 12.99 -36.81
C PHE A 7 -71.21 13.11 -35.43
N ILE A 8 -72.15 14.05 -35.28
CA ILE A 8 -72.87 14.24 -34.02
C ILE A 8 -73.71 13.02 -33.67
N VAL A 9 -74.46 12.48 -34.63
CA VAL A 9 -75.25 11.26 -34.41
C VAL A 9 -74.34 10.10 -34.04
N THR A 10 -73.26 9.85 -34.79
CA THR A 10 -72.31 8.77 -34.46
C THR A 10 -71.67 8.96 -33.09
N ALA A 11 -71.30 10.18 -32.72
CA ALA A 11 -70.75 10.47 -31.39
C ALA A 11 -71.77 10.20 -30.28
N ILE A 12 -73.03 10.62 -30.45
CA ILE A 12 -74.11 10.36 -29.50
C ILE A 12 -74.38 8.86 -29.39
N THR A 13 -74.43 8.12 -30.51
CA THR A 13 -74.65 6.67 -30.49
C THR A 13 -73.48 5.94 -29.83
N LEU A 14 -72.23 6.34 -30.10
CA LEU A 14 -71.04 5.76 -29.46
C LEU A 14 -71.01 6.04 -27.95
N VAL A 15 -71.37 7.26 -27.52
CA VAL A 15 -71.51 7.61 -26.10
C VAL A 15 -72.63 6.80 -25.46
N GLY A 16 -73.79 6.68 -26.14
CA GLY A 16 -74.91 5.86 -25.67
C GLY A 16 -74.54 4.37 -25.53
N LEU A 17 -73.81 3.82 -26.49
CA LEU A 17 -73.31 2.44 -26.44
C LEU A 17 -72.24 2.24 -25.36
N ALA A 18 -71.35 3.21 -25.15
CA ALA A 18 -70.35 3.15 -24.07
C ALA A 18 -71.00 3.20 -22.67
N VAL A 19 -72.10 3.94 -22.52
CA VAL A 19 -72.88 4.00 -21.26
C VAL A 19 -73.75 2.76 -21.06
N ALA A 20 -74.35 2.22 -22.13
CA ALA A 20 -75.23 1.05 -22.06
C ALA A 20 -74.47 -0.28 -21.98
N PHE A 21 -73.28 -0.37 -22.60
CA PHE A 21 -72.46 -1.59 -22.67
C PHE A 21 -71.00 -1.34 -22.26
N PRO A 22 -70.74 -0.79 -21.06
CA PRO A 22 -69.38 -0.45 -20.61
C PRO A 22 -68.47 -1.68 -20.53
N TYR A 23 -69.03 -2.87 -20.28
CA TYR A 23 -68.29 -4.12 -20.14
C TYR A 23 -67.66 -4.62 -21.46
N ILE A 24 -68.20 -4.27 -22.64
CA ILE A 24 -67.62 -4.71 -23.92
C ILE A 24 -66.45 -3.80 -24.33
N LEU A 25 -66.53 -2.52 -23.95
CA LEU A 25 -65.61 -1.49 -24.43
C LEU A 25 -64.50 -1.14 -23.44
N LEU A 26 -64.72 -1.36 -22.13
CA LEU A 26 -63.84 -0.87 -21.07
C LEU A 26 -63.39 -1.95 -20.06
N ASP A 27 -63.77 -3.23 -20.22
CA ASP A 27 -63.42 -4.30 -19.26
C ASP A 27 -61.90 -4.59 -19.26
N PRO A 28 -61.17 -4.25 -18.18
CA PRO A 28 -59.75 -4.48 -18.09
C PRO A 28 -59.39 -5.92 -17.67
N GLY A 29 -60.40 -6.79 -17.50
CA GLY A 29 -60.26 -8.20 -17.18
C GLY A 29 -61.10 -8.62 -15.96
N HIS A 30 -61.13 -9.94 -15.71
CA HIS A 30 -61.89 -10.50 -14.59
C HIS A 30 -61.39 -9.98 -13.23
N LEU A 31 -62.30 -9.80 -12.27
CA LEU A 31 -61.94 -9.39 -10.91
C LEU A 31 -61.18 -10.50 -10.14
N LEU A 32 -60.51 -10.16 -9.05
CA LEU A 32 -59.92 -11.14 -8.15
C LEU A 32 -61.00 -12.02 -7.52
N LYS A 33 -60.63 -13.25 -7.13
CA LYS A 33 -61.56 -14.29 -6.64
C LYS A 33 -62.49 -13.80 -5.51
N GLY A 34 -62.00 -12.92 -4.64
CA GLY A 34 -62.77 -12.36 -3.53
C GLY A 34 -63.89 -11.39 -3.94
N HIS A 35 -63.81 -10.79 -5.12
CA HIS A 35 -64.75 -9.76 -5.60
C HIS A 35 -65.53 -10.17 -6.85
N GLN A 36 -65.44 -11.44 -7.24
CA GLN A 36 -66.19 -12.01 -8.39
C GLN A 36 -67.71 -11.74 -8.35
N LYS A 37 -68.29 -11.57 -7.15
CA LYS A 37 -69.71 -11.19 -7.00
C LYS A 37 -70.05 -9.82 -7.63
N TYR A 38 -69.07 -8.93 -7.71
CA TYR A 38 -69.21 -7.57 -8.25
C TYR A 38 -68.76 -7.45 -9.71
N GLN A 39 -68.49 -8.56 -10.40
CA GLN A 39 -67.99 -8.59 -11.78
C GLN A 39 -68.85 -7.77 -12.76
N LYS A 40 -70.16 -7.65 -12.50
CA LYS A 40 -71.12 -6.90 -13.32
C LYS A 40 -71.51 -5.54 -12.74
N ASP A 41 -71.04 -5.21 -11.54
CA ASP A 41 -71.40 -3.99 -10.82
C ASP A 41 -70.17 -3.08 -10.69
N CYS A 42 -69.77 -2.50 -11.82
CA CYS A 42 -68.55 -1.70 -11.91
C CYS A 42 -68.61 -0.44 -11.02
N MET A 43 -69.80 0.13 -10.83
CA MET A 43 -69.99 1.38 -10.10
C MET A 43 -69.84 1.23 -8.59
N SER A 44 -69.88 0.00 -8.07
CA SER A 44 -69.51 -0.28 -6.68
C SER A 44 -68.07 0.15 -6.36
N CYS A 45 -67.18 0.12 -7.35
CA CYS A 45 -65.77 0.51 -7.18
C CYS A 45 -65.37 1.74 -8.01
N HIS A 46 -66.11 2.08 -9.07
CA HIS A 46 -65.77 3.21 -9.96
C HIS A 46 -66.76 4.36 -9.84
N THR A 47 -66.23 5.57 -9.70
CA THR A 47 -67.02 6.79 -9.91
C THR A 47 -66.90 7.19 -11.38
N PRO A 48 -68.02 7.46 -12.09
CA PRO A 48 -68.00 7.89 -13.49
C PRO A 48 -67.00 9.02 -13.74
N PHE A 49 -66.17 8.89 -14.78
CA PHE A 49 -65.13 9.84 -15.19
C PHE A 49 -63.99 10.13 -14.17
N LYS A 50 -64.10 9.67 -12.93
CA LYS A 50 -63.10 9.86 -11.86
C LYS A 50 -62.32 8.59 -11.52
N GLY A 51 -62.80 7.42 -11.94
CA GLY A 51 -62.14 6.14 -11.69
C GLY A 51 -62.37 5.64 -10.26
N VAL A 52 -61.41 4.86 -9.75
CA VAL A 52 -61.44 4.30 -8.39
C VAL A 52 -60.70 5.21 -7.43
N THR A 53 -61.22 5.36 -6.23
CA THR A 53 -60.56 6.03 -5.09
C THR A 53 -60.43 5.04 -3.94
N SER A 54 -59.39 5.19 -3.10
CA SER A 54 -59.17 4.32 -1.93
C SER A 54 -60.35 4.32 -0.94
N VAL A 55 -61.14 5.41 -0.91
CA VAL A 55 -62.35 5.52 -0.07
C VAL A 55 -63.39 4.45 -0.40
N GLN A 56 -63.53 4.07 -1.67
CA GLN A 56 -64.47 3.01 -2.08
C GLN A 56 -64.05 1.63 -1.59
N CYS A 57 -62.77 1.42 -1.27
CA CYS A 57 -62.30 0.19 -0.65
C CYS A 57 -62.69 0.14 0.84
N PHE A 58 -62.69 1.31 1.52
CA PHE A 58 -62.96 1.41 2.96
C PHE A 58 -64.41 1.23 3.36
N SER A 59 -65.34 1.42 2.44
CA SER A 59 -66.75 1.09 2.68
C SER A 59 -66.96 -0.39 3.02
N CYS A 60 -66.09 -1.26 2.51
CA CYS A 60 -66.14 -2.71 2.73
C CYS A 60 -64.98 -3.26 3.58
N HIS A 61 -63.79 -2.63 3.53
CA HIS A 61 -62.59 -3.08 4.25
C HIS A 61 -62.14 -2.05 5.28
N LYS A 62 -62.28 -2.33 6.57
CA LYS A 62 -61.75 -1.46 7.62
C LYS A 62 -60.22 -1.59 7.71
N PRO A 63 -59.44 -0.49 7.63
CA PRO A 63 -57.97 -0.54 7.66
C PRO A 63 -57.39 -1.32 8.84
N GLU A 64 -58.01 -1.19 10.01
CA GLU A 64 -57.63 -1.89 11.25
C GLU A 64 -57.81 -3.41 11.22
N ASP A 65 -58.71 -3.90 10.36
CA ASP A 65 -58.94 -5.34 10.17
C ASP A 65 -58.05 -5.92 9.05
N ILE A 66 -57.53 -5.08 8.14
CA ILE A 66 -56.68 -5.51 7.03
C ILE A 66 -55.37 -6.07 7.58
N SER A 67 -55.08 -7.33 7.22
CA SER A 67 -53.95 -8.12 7.74
C SER A 67 -54.11 -8.65 9.16
N VAL A 68 -55.17 -8.26 9.88
CA VAL A 68 -55.48 -8.81 11.21
C VAL A 68 -56.53 -9.90 11.11
N LYS A 69 -57.50 -9.75 10.21
CA LYS A 69 -58.60 -10.71 9.98
C LYS A 69 -58.70 -11.10 8.50
N ASN A 70 -59.19 -12.30 8.24
CA ASN A 70 -59.59 -12.71 6.90
C ASN A 70 -60.99 -12.17 6.55
N VAL A 71 -61.44 -12.40 5.31
CA VAL A 71 -62.74 -11.95 4.81
C VAL A 71 -63.94 -12.54 5.58
N ALA A 72 -63.72 -13.62 6.34
CA ALA A 72 -64.70 -14.25 7.22
C ALA A 72 -64.60 -13.74 8.68
N GLY A 73 -63.78 -12.73 8.95
CA GLY A 73 -63.61 -12.13 10.28
C GLY A 73 -62.68 -12.91 11.24
N ALA A 74 -62.09 -14.03 10.81
CA ALA A 74 -61.19 -14.81 11.64
C ALA A 74 -59.79 -14.20 11.68
N LEU A 75 -59.16 -14.18 12.85
CA LEU A 75 -57.82 -13.62 13.06
C LEU A 75 -56.76 -14.39 12.26
N LEU A 76 -55.87 -13.66 11.59
CA LEU A 76 -54.74 -14.21 10.86
C LEU A 76 -53.58 -14.55 11.82
N PRO A 77 -52.75 -15.59 11.54
CA PRO A 77 -51.61 -15.95 12.38
C PRO A 77 -50.62 -14.79 12.56
N LYS A 78 -50.13 -14.58 13.79
CA LYS A 78 -49.22 -13.46 14.16
C LYS A 78 -47.92 -13.38 13.34
N ASP A 79 -47.45 -14.50 12.79
CA ASP A 79 -46.11 -14.64 12.19
C ASP A 79 -46.03 -14.43 10.68
N ASN A 80 -47.11 -14.01 10.03
CA ASN A 80 -47.05 -13.86 8.59
C ASN A 80 -46.30 -12.56 8.23
N LYS A 81 -45.06 -12.66 7.77
CA LYS A 81 -44.18 -11.53 7.37
C LYS A 81 -44.82 -10.53 6.39
N LYS A 82 -45.94 -10.90 5.75
CA LYS A 82 -46.75 -10.05 4.86
C LYS A 82 -47.78 -9.16 5.58
N VAL A 83 -48.03 -9.38 6.87
CA VAL A 83 -49.12 -8.76 7.66
C VAL A 83 -48.76 -7.38 8.21
N LEU A 84 -47.48 -7.03 8.28
CA LEU A 84 -47.03 -5.77 8.88
C LEU A 84 -47.00 -4.58 7.90
N PHE A 85 -47.27 -4.79 6.62
CA PHE A 85 -47.22 -3.73 5.61
C PHE A 85 -48.33 -2.67 5.79
N HIS A 86 -49.55 -3.08 6.15
CA HIS A 86 -50.70 -2.16 6.27
C HIS A 86 -50.70 -1.29 7.53
N LYS A 87 -49.95 -1.67 8.57
CA LYS A 87 -49.93 -0.95 9.86
C LYS A 87 -49.23 0.41 9.80
N GLY A 88 -48.39 0.65 8.78
CA GLY A 88 -47.62 1.89 8.59
C GLY A 88 -47.96 2.67 7.32
N LEU A 89 -49.06 2.32 6.64
CA LEU A 89 -49.51 2.99 5.42
C LEU A 89 -50.60 4.00 5.73
N ALA A 90 -50.55 5.15 5.06
CA ALA A 90 -51.69 6.06 5.02
C ALA A 90 -52.87 5.39 4.32
N ALA A 91 -54.08 5.57 4.85
CA ALA A 91 -55.31 5.01 4.29
C ALA A 91 -55.54 5.44 2.81
N GLU A 92 -54.97 6.53 2.34
CA GLU A 92 -55.30 7.06 1.02
C GLU A 92 -54.71 6.26 -0.16
N SER A 93 -53.91 5.22 0.09
CA SER A 93 -53.02 4.62 -0.92
C SER A 93 -53.37 3.19 -1.41
N CYS A 94 -54.55 2.63 -1.13
CA CYS A 94 -54.88 1.24 -1.47
C CYS A 94 -54.64 0.90 -2.96
N ILE A 95 -55.12 1.77 -3.84
CA ILE A 95 -54.99 1.61 -5.30
C ILE A 95 -53.60 1.91 -5.85
N GLU A 96 -52.69 2.43 -5.01
CA GLU A 96 -51.27 2.61 -5.37
C GLU A 96 -50.52 1.28 -5.39
N CYS A 97 -51.02 0.28 -4.66
CA CYS A 97 -50.40 -1.04 -4.55
C CYS A 97 -51.30 -2.19 -5.04
N HIS A 98 -52.61 -2.06 -4.87
CA HIS A 98 -53.59 -3.09 -5.20
C HIS A 98 -54.34 -2.76 -6.48
N THR A 99 -54.53 -3.78 -7.32
CA THR A 99 -55.51 -3.80 -8.40
C THR A 99 -56.47 -4.94 -8.16
N ASP A 100 -57.74 -4.72 -8.46
CA ASP A 100 -58.75 -5.77 -8.33
C ASP A 100 -58.99 -6.54 -9.63
N HIS A 101 -58.48 -6.04 -10.76
CA HIS A 101 -58.56 -6.75 -12.03
C HIS A 101 -57.39 -7.73 -12.20
N LYS A 102 -57.64 -8.85 -12.85
CA LYS A 102 -56.66 -9.92 -13.13
C LYS A 102 -56.25 -9.87 -14.60
N GLY A 103 -54.95 -9.70 -14.87
CA GLY A 103 -54.38 -9.78 -16.23
C GLY A 103 -53.29 -8.75 -16.52
N LEU A 104 -52.67 -8.85 -17.71
CA LEU A 104 -51.59 -7.95 -18.16
C LEU A 104 -52.02 -6.47 -18.26
N SER A 105 -53.28 -6.21 -18.59
CA SER A 105 -53.86 -4.86 -18.64
C SER A 105 -54.03 -4.26 -17.24
N ALA A 106 -54.38 -5.08 -16.25
CA ALA A 106 -54.49 -4.68 -14.85
C ALA A 106 -53.13 -4.37 -14.21
N ALA A 107 -52.08 -5.10 -14.60
CA ALA A 107 -50.71 -4.84 -14.15
C ALA A 107 -50.15 -3.50 -14.66
N LYS A 108 -50.60 -3.04 -15.84
CA LYS A 108 -50.25 -1.71 -16.39
C LYS A 108 -50.98 -0.56 -15.70
N ALA A 109 -52.05 -0.84 -14.96
CA ALA A 109 -52.83 0.16 -14.24
C ALA A 109 -52.24 0.52 -12.86
N ILE A 110 -51.37 -0.33 -12.31
CA ILE A 110 -50.68 -0.04 -11.04
C ILE A 110 -49.55 0.95 -11.31
N LYS A 111 -49.62 2.14 -10.72
CA LYS A 111 -48.52 3.11 -10.75
C LYS A 111 -47.35 2.58 -9.91
N GLY A 112 -46.12 2.92 -10.30
CA GLY A 112 -44.93 2.56 -9.52
C GLY A 112 -45.06 3.03 -8.06
N PHE A 113 -44.68 2.15 -7.12
CA PHE A 113 -44.78 2.40 -5.70
C PHE A 113 -44.00 3.65 -5.28
N LYS A 114 -44.66 4.58 -4.57
CA LYS A 114 -44.03 5.80 -4.07
C LYS A 114 -43.75 5.69 -2.57
N HIS A 115 -42.47 5.73 -2.20
CA HIS A 115 -42.03 5.73 -0.80
C HIS A 115 -42.54 6.93 0.02
N VAL A 116 -43.02 8.01 -0.63
CA VAL A 116 -43.56 9.20 0.05
C VAL A 116 -44.85 8.93 0.84
N SER A 117 -45.55 7.85 0.52
CA SER A 117 -46.79 7.44 1.20
C SER A 117 -46.54 6.61 2.47
N LEU A 118 -45.29 6.22 2.73
CA LEU A 118 -44.90 5.47 3.93
C LEU A 118 -44.72 6.39 5.14
N GLU A 119 -45.09 5.92 6.33
CA GLU A 119 -44.68 6.56 7.59
C GLU A 119 -43.15 6.64 7.70
N THR A 120 -42.63 7.70 8.32
CA THR A 120 -41.21 8.05 8.34
C THR A 120 -40.33 6.94 8.91
N SER A 121 -40.74 6.27 9.99
CA SER A 121 -39.96 5.18 10.59
C SER A 121 -39.80 3.99 9.63
N LEU A 122 -40.86 3.62 8.92
CA LEU A 122 -40.82 2.54 7.93
C LEU A 122 -40.03 2.95 6.68
N ARG A 123 -40.15 4.20 6.25
CA ARG A 123 -39.41 4.75 5.10
C ARG A 123 -37.88 4.72 5.32
N ASN A 124 -37.45 4.95 6.55
CA ASN A 124 -36.02 4.90 6.92
C ASN A 124 -35.51 3.46 7.14
N ASN A 125 -36.41 2.47 7.26
CA ASN A 125 -36.07 1.07 7.45
C ASN A 125 -36.09 0.30 6.11
N CYS A 126 -35.14 0.61 5.22
CA CYS A 126 -35.09 0.04 3.87
C CYS A 126 -35.02 -1.50 3.88
N ILE A 127 -34.33 -2.08 4.86
CA ILE A 127 -34.12 -3.53 4.98
C ILE A 127 -35.41 -4.30 5.30
N ALA A 128 -36.46 -3.63 5.79
CA ALA A 128 -37.76 -4.26 6.00
C ALA A 128 -38.36 -4.83 4.71
N CYS A 129 -38.09 -4.18 3.57
CA CYS A 129 -38.62 -4.59 2.26
C CYS A 129 -37.52 -5.02 1.29
N HIS A 130 -36.35 -4.36 1.31
CA HIS A 130 -35.30 -4.54 0.30
C HIS A 130 -34.17 -5.46 0.75
N ARG A 131 -34.36 -6.28 1.81
CA ARG A 131 -33.33 -7.19 2.33
C ARG A 131 -32.68 -8.05 1.24
N GLU A 132 -33.50 -8.69 0.42
CA GLU A 132 -33.06 -9.61 -0.64
C GLU A 132 -32.56 -8.89 -1.89
N GLN A 133 -32.73 -7.56 -1.96
CA GLN A 133 -32.29 -6.74 -3.09
C GLN A 133 -30.90 -6.14 -2.86
N ARG A 134 -30.31 -6.34 -1.67
CA ARG A 134 -28.98 -5.83 -1.35
C ARG A 134 -27.92 -6.61 -2.15
N PRO A 135 -27.12 -5.92 -2.99
CA PRO A 135 -26.02 -6.57 -3.71
C PRO A 135 -24.98 -7.19 -2.77
N ALA A 136 -24.29 -8.22 -3.25
CA ALA A 136 -23.26 -8.95 -2.51
C ALA A 136 -21.82 -8.45 -2.81
N ASP A 137 -21.65 -7.16 -3.14
CA ASP A 137 -20.34 -6.56 -3.43
C ASP A 137 -19.62 -6.05 -2.17
N ASP A 138 -18.34 -5.69 -2.32
CA ASP A 138 -17.48 -5.26 -1.22
C ASP A 138 -17.99 -3.98 -0.54
N VAL A 139 -18.53 -3.03 -1.30
CA VAL A 139 -19.02 -1.75 -0.74
C VAL A 139 -20.24 -2.02 0.16
N HIS A 140 -21.20 -2.83 -0.28
CA HIS A 140 -22.38 -3.18 0.53
C HIS A 140 -22.05 -4.13 1.69
N ARG A 141 -20.94 -4.86 1.63
CA ARG A 141 -20.47 -5.73 2.72
C ARG A 141 -19.82 -4.94 3.85
N TYR A 142 -19.01 -3.92 3.52
CA TYR A 142 -18.21 -3.18 4.50
C TYR A 142 -18.78 -1.80 4.87
N SER A 143 -19.66 -1.22 4.06
CA SER A 143 -20.29 0.06 4.40
C SER A 143 -21.23 -0.11 5.60
N LYS A 144 -20.92 0.59 6.69
CA LYS A 144 -21.78 0.71 7.87
C LYS A 144 -22.55 2.03 7.74
N GLY A 145 -23.87 1.95 7.56
CA GLY A 145 -24.71 3.13 7.37
C GLY A 145 -26.12 2.76 6.94
N SER A 146 -26.98 3.77 6.80
CA SER A 146 -28.29 3.60 6.20
C SER A 146 -28.16 3.57 4.68
N CYS A 147 -29.04 2.85 3.99
CA CYS A 147 -29.07 2.85 2.52
C CYS A 147 -29.22 4.27 1.95
N GLY A 148 -29.93 5.14 2.69
CA GLY A 148 -30.17 6.54 2.34
C GLY A 148 -28.93 7.43 2.28
N ASP A 149 -27.82 7.01 2.91
CA ASP A 149 -26.57 7.78 2.90
C ASP A 149 -25.91 7.79 1.51
N CYS A 150 -26.23 6.78 0.69
CA CYS A 150 -25.70 6.62 -0.67
C CYS A 150 -26.77 6.62 -1.76
N HIS A 151 -27.99 6.14 -1.44
CA HIS A 151 -29.08 5.94 -2.39
C HIS A 151 -30.24 6.91 -2.14
N GLY A 152 -30.69 7.57 -3.20
CA GLY A 152 -31.91 8.37 -3.17
C GLY A 152 -33.15 7.50 -3.39
N THR A 153 -34.24 7.80 -2.68
CA THR A 153 -35.54 7.11 -2.85
C THR A 153 -36.25 7.47 -4.16
N ALA A 154 -35.96 8.64 -4.74
CA ALA A 154 -36.49 9.06 -6.04
C ALA A 154 -35.62 8.58 -7.22
N LYS A 155 -34.30 8.44 -7.00
CA LYS A 155 -33.32 7.96 -7.99
C LYS A 155 -32.32 7.05 -7.27
N TRP A 156 -32.56 5.75 -7.34
CA TRP A 156 -31.74 4.74 -6.64
C TRP A 156 -30.35 4.56 -7.26
N LYS A 157 -30.23 4.80 -8.58
CA LYS A 157 -28.98 4.77 -9.34
C LYS A 157 -28.83 6.04 -10.18
N PRO A 158 -27.62 6.60 -10.32
CA PRO A 158 -26.38 6.18 -9.65
C PRO A 158 -26.41 6.54 -8.15
N SER A 159 -25.73 5.74 -7.34
CA SER A 159 -25.46 6.13 -5.95
C SER A 159 -24.33 7.15 -5.90
N THR A 160 -24.32 7.94 -4.83
CA THR A 160 -23.17 8.80 -4.50
C THR A 160 -22.42 8.19 -3.32
N PHE A 161 -21.09 8.21 -3.36
CA PHE A 161 -20.25 7.67 -2.29
C PHE A 161 -19.09 8.62 -2.03
N ASP A 162 -18.99 9.12 -0.80
CA ASP A 162 -17.87 9.93 -0.33
C ASP A 162 -17.12 9.19 0.79
N HIS A 163 -15.82 9.00 0.60
CA HIS A 163 -14.93 8.38 1.59
C HIS A 163 -14.89 9.14 2.93
N LYS A 164 -15.34 10.41 2.99
CA LYS A 164 -15.47 11.16 4.25
C LYS A 164 -16.41 10.49 5.24
N ASN A 165 -17.43 9.78 4.77
CA ASN A 165 -18.44 9.13 5.59
C ASN A 165 -17.95 7.82 6.23
N LEU A 166 -16.74 7.36 5.88
CA LEU A 166 -16.14 6.16 6.47
C LEU A 166 -15.54 6.43 7.86
N SER A 167 -15.55 5.39 8.70
CA SER A 167 -14.85 5.41 9.99
C SER A 167 -13.32 5.51 9.79
N ALA A 168 -12.59 5.93 10.83
CA ALA A 168 -11.12 6.00 10.75
C ALA A 168 -10.49 4.61 10.50
N ALA A 169 -11.06 3.55 11.06
CA ALA A 169 -10.60 2.18 10.84
C ALA A 169 -10.78 1.75 9.37
N ASP A 170 -11.95 2.04 8.78
CA ASP A 170 -12.23 1.69 7.39
C ASP A 170 -11.39 2.51 6.40
N LYS A 171 -11.08 3.77 6.75
CA LYS A 171 -10.18 4.64 5.97
C LYS A 171 -8.76 4.08 5.87
N ASN A 172 -8.28 3.40 6.91
CA ASN A 172 -6.97 2.72 6.89
C ASN A 172 -7.01 1.32 6.28
N GLY A 173 -8.19 0.69 6.25
CA GLY A 173 -8.44 -0.63 5.67
C GLY A 173 -8.75 -0.61 4.18
N CYS A 174 -8.01 0.15 3.35
CA CYS A 174 -8.34 0.35 1.93
C CYS A 174 -8.51 -0.97 1.17
N VAL A 175 -7.70 -1.97 1.50
CA VAL A 175 -7.71 -3.31 0.87
C VAL A 175 -8.99 -4.08 1.13
N ASN A 176 -9.78 -3.75 2.15
CA ASN A 176 -11.05 -4.44 2.43
C ASN A 176 -12.07 -4.20 1.31
N CYS A 177 -12.05 -3.00 0.73
CA CYS A 177 -12.96 -2.60 -0.36
C CYS A 177 -12.27 -2.61 -1.74
N HIS A 178 -10.95 -2.49 -1.79
CA HIS A 178 -10.17 -2.36 -3.02
C HIS A 178 -9.27 -3.57 -3.31
N THR A 179 -9.62 -4.77 -2.81
CA THR A 179 -8.85 -6.02 -2.97
C THR A 179 -8.39 -6.25 -4.41
N SER A 180 -9.29 -6.06 -5.38
CA SER A 180 -9.04 -6.30 -6.81
C SER A 180 -8.33 -5.16 -7.54
N LYS A 181 -8.09 -4.03 -6.87
CA LYS A 181 -7.52 -2.82 -7.48
C LYS A 181 -6.05 -2.59 -7.14
N ARG A 182 -5.48 -3.37 -6.22
CA ARG A 182 -4.06 -3.31 -5.87
C ARG A 182 -3.22 -3.83 -7.05
N PRO A 183 -2.28 -3.03 -7.60
CA PRO A 183 -1.35 -3.49 -8.60
C PRO A 183 -0.48 -4.64 -8.09
N ASN A 184 -0.14 -5.58 -8.97
CA ASN A 184 0.75 -6.70 -8.67
C ASN A 184 2.20 -6.40 -9.07
N ASP A 185 2.73 -5.26 -8.64
CA ASP A 185 4.12 -4.86 -8.90
C ASP A 185 5.00 -5.01 -7.65
N GLN A 186 6.31 -5.00 -7.88
CA GLN A 186 7.32 -5.23 -6.84
C GLN A 186 7.22 -4.21 -5.69
N LEU A 187 6.83 -2.96 -5.96
CA LEU A 187 6.67 -1.95 -4.93
C LEU A 187 5.49 -2.31 -4.04
N HIS A 188 4.30 -2.48 -4.62
CA HIS A 188 3.09 -2.77 -3.86
C HIS A 188 3.20 -4.08 -3.08
N LEU A 189 3.91 -5.10 -3.59
CA LEU A 189 4.14 -6.38 -2.92
C LEU A 189 5.06 -6.28 -1.70
N ASN A 190 6.06 -5.40 -1.73
CA ASN A 190 7.09 -5.31 -0.68
C ASN A 190 6.80 -4.25 0.40
N ILE A 191 5.78 -3.41 0.23
CA ILE A 191 5.39 -2.37 1.21
C ILE A 191 4.34 -2.88 2.20
N ALA A 192 4.68 -3.87 3.03
CA ALA A 192 3.74 -4.40 4.03
C ALA A 192 3.54 -3.47 5.25
N THR A 193 4.48 -2.55 5.49
CA THR A 193 4.54 -1.73 6.72
C THR A 193 4.04 -0.31 6.56
N VAL A 194 3.64 0.08 5.34
CA VAL A 194 3.20 1.44 4.99
C VAL A 194 1.75 1.40 4.55
N SER A 195 0.93 2.35 5.01
CA SER A 195 -0.48 2.43 4.65
C SER A 195 -0.64 2.94 3.21
N CYS A 196 -1.70 2.53 2.52
CA CYS A 196 -2.00 3.05 1.19
C CYS A 196 -2.18 4.59 1.20
N ALA A 197 -2.72 5.12 2.29
CA ALA A 197 -2.95 6.57 2.48
C ALA A 197 -1.64 7.38 2.59
N ASP A 198 -0.51 6.73 2.88
CA ASP A 198 0.80 7.39 2.91
C ASP A 198 1.29 7.74 1.50
N CYS A 199 0.73 7.15 0.45
CA CYS A 199 1.12 7.41 -0.94
C CYS A 199 -0.05 7.95 -1.78
N HIS A 200 -1.28 7.50 -1.49
CA HIS A 200 -2.48 7.79 -2.25
C HIS A 200 -3.45 8.70 -1.49
N SER A 201 -4.16 9.54 -2.24
CA SER A 201 -5.29 10.32 -1.73
C SER A 201 -6.61 9.76 -2.26
N THR A 202 -7.65 9.80 -1.42
CA THR A 202 -9.03 9.46 -1.84
C THR A 202 -9.63 10.48 -2.81
N SER A 203 -9.13 11.73 -2.83
CA SER A 203 -9.57 12.76 -3.79
C SER A 203 -8.79 12.72 -5.10
N LYS A 204 -7.55 12.20 -5.08
CA LYS A 204 -6.71 12.06 -6.26
C LYS A 204 -5.80 10.83 -6.11
N TRP A 205 -6.26 9.69 -6.61
CA TRP A 205 -5.57 8.41 -6.43
C TRP A 205 -4.27 8.30 -7.25
N LYS A 206 -4.23 8.94 -8.43
CA LYS A 206 -3.06 8.96 -9.31
C LYS A 206 -2.68 10.41 -9.70
N PRO A 207 -1.38 10.74 -9.79
CA PRO A 207 -0.23 9.93 -9.40
C PRO A 207 -0.11 9.81 -7.87
N ALA A 208 0.54 8.74 -7.40
CA ALA A 208 0.90 8.62 -6.00
C ALA A 208 2.05 9.60 -5.66
N THR A 209 2.10 10.04 -4.40
CA THR A 209 3.28 10.75 -3.87
C THR A 209 4.21 9.73 -3.23
N PHE A 210 5.51 9.84 -3.50
CA PHE A 210 6.52 8.94 -2.94
C PHE A 210 7.57 9.74 -2.18
N ASP A 211 7.82 9.36 -0.92
CA ASP A 211 8.84 9.97 -0.06
C ASP A 211 9.55 8.89 0.76
N HIS A 212 10.87 8.77 0.58
CA HIS A 212 11.73 7.85 1.32
C HIS A 212 11.71 8.08 2.84
N LYS A 213 11.37 9.29 3.31
CA LYS A 213 11.29 9.62 4.75
C LYS A 213 10.14 8.93 5.47
N ARG A 214 9.13 8.45 4.74
CA ARG A 214 7.95 7.76 5.30
C ARG A 214 8.25 6.32 5.74
N PHE A 215 9.39 5.77 5.34
CA PHE A 215 9.81 4.43 5.74
C PHE A 215 10.61 4.47 7.06
N ALA A 216 10.34 3.51 7.95
CA ALA A 216 11.06 3.37 9.21
C ALA A 216 12.59 3.29 8.98
N THR A 217 13.38 3.84 9.91
CA THR A 217 14.85 4.04 9.79
C THR A 217 15.65 2.76 9.49
N GLY A 218 15.09 1.57 9.79
CA GLY A 218 15.66 0.28 9.40
C GLY A 218 15.37 -0.10 7.95
N SER A 219 14.12 0.01 7.52
CA SER A 219 13.69 -0.30 6.14
C SER A 219 14.26 0.70 5.12
N SER A 220 14.44 1.97 5.51
CA SER A 220 15.05 2.98 4.65
C SER A 220 16.53 2.73 4.35
N LYS A 221 17.21 1.86 5.12
CA LYS A 221 18.59 1.41 4.85
C LYS A 221 18.66 0.16 3.96
N GLN A 222 17.54 -0.51 3.72
CA GLN A 222 17.44 -1.72 2.91
C GLN A 222 17.12 -1.39 1.45
N CYS A 223 17.89 -0.50 0.82
CA CYS A 223 17.61 0.01 -0.53
C CYS A 223 17.41 -1.11 -1.56
N VAL A 224 18.14 -2.22 -1.42
CA VAL A 224 18.10 -3.38 -2.32
C VAL A 224 16.77 -4.16 -2.29
N SER A 225 15.89 -3.96 -1.32
CA SER A 225 14.56 -4.59 -1.34
C SER A 225 13.68 -4.02 -2.46
N CYS A 226 13.89 -2.76 -2.81
CA CYS A 226 13.13 -2.04 -3.84
C CYS A 226 13.99 -1.77 -5.09
N HIS A 227 15.25 -1.37 -4.92
CA HIS A 227 16.14 -0.92 -6.00
C HIS A 227 17.10 -2.01 -6.49
N LYS A 228 16.76 -3.29 -6.31
CA LYS A 228 17.63 -4.42 -6.71
C LYS A 228 18.05 -4.35 -8.19
N THR A 229 17.11 -4.00 -9.05
CA THR A 229 17.27 -3.96 -10.52
C THR A 229 17.99 -2.69 -11.00
N GLU A 230 17.99 -1.63 -10.20
CA GLU A 230 18.61 -0.35 -10.55
C GLU A 230 20.09 -0.28 -10.16
N ARG A 231 20.56 -1.24 -9.35
CA ARG A 231 21.95 -1.31 -8.92
C ARG A 231 22.86 -1.54 -10.13
N PRO A 232 23.81 -0.62 -10.42
CA PRO A 232 24.77 -0.81 -11.51
C PRO A 232 25.59 -2.09 -11.32
N ASN A 233 25.90 -2.76 -12.44
CA ASN A 233 26.73 -3.96 -12.45
C ASN A 233 28.21 -3.61 -12.66
N ASP A 234 28.78 -2.79 -11.77
CA ASP A 234 30.19 -2.39 -11.81
C ASP A 234 31.00 -2.95 -10.63
N LYS A 235 32.34 -2.89 -10.74
CA LYS A 235 33.26 -3.43 -9.74
C LYS A 235 33.05 -2.83 -8.35
N LEU A 236 32.65 -1.56 -8.22
CA LEU A 236 32.46 -0.93 -6.92
C LEU A 236 31.19 -1.49 -6.26
N HIS A 237 30.05 -1.45 -6.95
CA HIS A 237 28.77 -1.92 -6.40
C HIS A 237 28.73 -3.43 -6.10
N LEU A 238 29.60 -4.22 -6.75
CA LEU A 238 29.75 -5.66 -6.50
C LEU A 238 30.66 -5.99 -5.31
N ASN A 239 31.65 -5.16 -5.02
CA ASN A 239 32.67 -5.43 -3.98
C ASN A 239 32.50 -4.57 -2.72
N VAL A 240 31.52 -3.68 -2.68
CA VAL A 240 31.13 -2.98 -1.45
C VAL A 240 30.68 -4.03 -0.42
N ALA A 241 31.40 -4.08 0.70
CA ALA A 241 31.11 -5.02 1.77
C ALA A 241 29.69 -4.82 2.31
N ALA A 242 29.04 -5.90 2.77
CA ALA A 242 27.69 -5.84 3.33
C ALA A 242 27.53 -4.87 4.52
N ALA A 243 28.64 -4.48 5.15
CA ALA A 243 28.68 -3.49 6.24
C ALA A 243 28.52 -2.03 5.77
N ILE A 244 28.62 -1.76 4.46
CA ILE A 244 28.49 -0.42 3.87
C ILE A 244 27.11 -0.32 3.23
N SER A 245 26.32 0.66 3.63
CA SER A 245 24.99 0.91 3.09
C SER A 245 25.06 1.80 1.85
N CYS A 246 24.07 1.71 0.95
CA CYS A 246 23.97 2.61 -0.19
C CYS A 246 23.94 4.09 0.25
N GLY A 247 23.34 4.38 1.41
CA GLY A 247 23.25 5.72 1.99
C GLY A 247 24.58 6.37 2.38
N ASP A 248 25.66 5.57 2.50
CA ASP A 248 26.99 6.11 2.79
C ASP A 248 27.58 6.90 1.61
N CYS A 249 27.13 6.57 0.39
CA CYS A 249 27.53 7.19 -0.87
C CYS A 249 26.40 7.97 -1.56
N HIS A 250 25.16 7.50 -1.45
CA HIS A 250 24.00 8.03 -2.16
C HIS A 250 23.04 8.76 -1.23
N ASN A 251 22.45 9.85 -1.72
CA ASN A 251 21.40 10.57 -1.03
C ASN A 251 20.04 10.36 -1.73
N THR A 252 18.98 10.12 -0.97
CA THR A 252 17.63 9.88 -1.52
C THR A 252 17.00 11.11 -2.19
N SER A 253 17.46 12.32 -1.87
CA SER A 253 17.03 13.57 -2.53
C SER A 253 17.88 13.93 -3.76
N LYS A 254 19.12 13.44 -3.83
CA LYS A 254 20.06 13.67 -4.94
C LYS A 254 20.92 12.43 -5.13
N TRP A 255 20.40 11.47 -5.91
CA TRP A 255 21.03 10.17 -6.08
C TRP A 255 22.31 10.20 -6.92
N LYS A 256 22.38 11.10 -7.90
CA LYS A 256 23.54 11.33 -8.76
C LYS A 256 23.97 12.81 -8.73
N PRO A 257 25.28 13.11 -8.70
CA PRO A 257 26.38 12.16 -8.52
C PRO A 257 26.42 11.63 -7.08
N ALA A 258 27.00 10.44 -6.90
CA ALA A 258 27.30 9.92 -5.56
C ALA A 258 28.49 10.70 -4.98
N THR A 259 28.51 10.88 -3.66
CA THR A 259 29.66 11.47 -2.96
C THR A 259 30.38 10.37 -2.19
N PHE A 260 31.70 10.29 -2.35
CA PHE A 260 32.52 9.31 -1.64
C PHE A 260 33.63 10.01 -0.86
N ASP A 261 33.78 9.66 0.41
CA ASP A 261 34.85 10.16 1.27
C ASP A 261 35.49 9.00 2.03
N HIS A 262 36.78 8.76 1.75
CA HIS A 262 37.56 7.73 2.42
C HIS A 262 37.60 7.90 3.96
N LYS A 263 37.41 9.12 4.49
CA LYS A 263 37.40 9.37 5.95
C LYS A 263 36.21 8.72 6.65
N LYS A 264 35.11 8.44 5.94
CA LYS A 264 33.93 7.77 6.50
C LYS A 264 34.17 6.28 6.76
N PHE A 265 35.26 5.72 6.23
CA PHE A 265 35.63 4.32 6.38
C PHE A 265 36.91 4.27 7.22
N ALA A 266 36.84 3.63 8.39
CA ALA A 266 37.95 3.60 9.34
C ALA A 266 39.16 2.82 8.78
N ALA A 267 40.07 3.51 8.11
CA ALA A 267 41.30 2.97 7.52
C ALA A 267 42.31 2.33 8.51
N GLY A 268 41.88 2.02 9.74
CA GLY A 268 42.75 1.63 10.86
C GLY A 268 43.19 0.17 10.88
N SER A 269 42.65 -0.73 10.06
CA SER A 269 43.04 -2.15 10.12
C SER A 269 43.77 -2.68 8.88
N GLY A 270 43.90 -1.90 7.80
CA GLY A 270 44.48 -2.33 6.52
C GLY A 270 43.68 -3.41 5.78
N LYS A 271 42.91 -4.24 6.49
CA LYS A 271 42.04 -5.30 5.96
C LYS A 271 40.80 -4.75 5.25
N GLN A 272 40.41 -3.50 5.50
CA GLN A 272 39.29 -2.84 4.82
C GLN A 272 39.69 -2.17 3.50
N CYS A 273 40.97 -1.83 3.28
CA CYS A 273 41.40 -1.30 1.99
C CYS A 273 41.23 -2.36 0.89
N VAL A 274 41.62 -3.60 1.20
CA VAL A 274 41.54 -4.73 0.28
C VAL A 274 40.11 -5.20 0.01
N SER A 275 39.09 -4.80 0.80
CA SER A 275 37.71 -5.12 0.44
C SER A 275 37.28 -4.42 -0.84
N CYS A 276 37.83 -3.25 -1.13
CA CYS A 276 37.55 -2.49 -2.35
C CYS A 276 38.71 -2.56 -3.35
N HIS A 277 39.96 -2.46 -2.88
CA HIS A 277 41.17 -2.35 -3.70
C HIS A 277 41.93 -3.66 -3.88
N LYS A 278 41.27 -4.82 -3.75
CA LYS A 278 41.90 -6.14 -3.89
C LYS A 278 42.71 -6.29 -5.19
N ASN A 279 42.16 -5.77 -6.29
CA ASN A 279 42.76 -5.90 -7.62
C ASN A 279 43.82 -4.82 -7.92
N ASP A 280 43.94 -3.80 -7.06
CA ASP A 280 44.90 -2.70 -7.25
C ASP A 280 46.22 -2.97 -6.50
N GLN A 281 46.30 -4.07 -5.76
CA GLN A 281 47.47 -4.42 -4.95
C GLN A 281 48.65 -4.82 -5.84
N PRO A 282 49.83 -4.17 -5.70
CA PRO A 282 51.02 -4.54 -6.45
C PRO A 282 51.51 -5.96 -6.11
N ASN A 283 52.04 -6.66 -7.10
CA ASN A 283 52.61 -7.99 -6.94
C ASN A 283 54.14 -7.95 -6.73
N ASP A 284 54.59 -7.21 -5.73
CA ASP A 284 56.00 -7.12 -5.35
C ASP A 284 56.30 -7.78 -3.99
N ASN A 285 57.59 -7.97 -3.69
CA ASN A 285 58.02 -8.63 -2.45
C ASN A 285 57.60 -7.86 -1.19
N MET A 286 57.55 -6.52 -1.23
CA MET A 286 57.17 -5.72 -0.07
C MET A 286 55.68 -5.88 0.26
N HIS A 287 54.80 -5.82 -0.74
CA HIS A 287 53.36 -5.97 -0.54
C HIS A 287 52.93 -7.42 -0.27
N ARG A 288 53.67 -8.42 -0.79
CA ARG A 288 53.39 -9.85 -0.50
C ARG A 288 53.83 -10.28 0.90
N LEU A 289 54.96 -9.76 1.39
CA LEU A 289 55.58 -10.21 2.64
C LEU A 289 55.27 -9.32 3.85
N SER A 290 54.74 -8.11 3.63
CA SER A 290 54.36 -7.20 4.71
C SER A 290 53.04 -7.61 5.35
N GLN A 291 53.05 -7.70 6.68
CA GLN A 291 51.83 -7.86 7.49
C GLN A 291 51.25 -6.50 7.94
N ALA A 292 51.92 -5.39 7.60
CA ALA A 292 51.46 -4.07 7.95
C ALA A 292 50.21 -3.69 7.13
N GLY A 293 49.23 -3.07 7.77
CA GLY A 293 48.09 -2.52 7.06
C GLY A 293 48.51 -1.42 6.07
N CYS A 294 47.78 -1.26 4.96
CA CYS A 294 48.10 -0.30 3.89
C CYS A 294 48.30 1.13 4.43
N GLY A 295 47.49 1.54 5.42
CA GLY A 295 47.55 2.85 6.07
C GLY A 295 48.85 3.15 6.82
N THR A 296 49.69 2.14 7.07
CA THR A 296 51.03 2.33 7.66
C THR A 296 51.96 3.08 6.72
N CYS A 297 51.80 2.85 5.41
CA CYS A 297 52.68 3.39 4.38
C CYS A 297 51.95 4.37 3.44
N HIS A 298 50.64 4.20 3.26
CA HIS A 298 49.84 4.98 2.32
C HIS A 298 48.80 5.85 3.03
N THR A 299 48.55 7.03 2.48
CA THR A 299 47.45 7.90 2.90
C THR A 299 46.41 8.00 1.81
N THR A 300 45.14 8.18 2.17
CA THR A 300 44.03 8.29 1.20
C THR A 300 44.05 9.61 0.44
N SER A 301 44.66 10.66 1.00
CA SER A 301 44.89 11.94 0.33
C SER A 301 46.09 11.91 -0.63
N ARG A 302 47.06 11.02 -0.40
CA ARG A 302 48.26 10.88 -1.22
C ARG A 302 48.77 9.44 -1.16
N TRP A 303 48.32 8.63 -2.11
CA TRP A 303 48.63 7.19 -2.14
C TRP A 303 50.06 6.89 -2.59
N LYS A 304 50.61 7.68 -3.52
CA LYS A 304 51.98 7.56 -4.02
C LYS A 304 52.73 8.91 -3.89
N PRO A 305 54.02 8.90 -3.53
CA PRO A 305 54.79 7.76 -3.00
C PRO A 305 54.32 7.35 -1.61
N ALA A 306 54.63 6.12 -1.19
CA ALA A 306 54.40 5.68 0.17
C ALA A 306 55.42 6.35 1.11
N THR A 307 55.01 6.62 2.35
CA THR A 307 55.91 7.11 3.40
C THR A 307 56.33 5.95 4.28
N PHE A 308 57.63 5.76 4.49
CA PHE A 308 58.17 4.77 5.41
C PHE A 308 58.97 5.47 6.51
N ASN A 309 58.54 5.31 7.75
CA ASN A 309 59.27 5.87 8.90
C ASN A 309 60.22 4.81 9.47
N HIS A 310 61.51 4.96 9.18
CA HIS A 310 62.58 4.03 9.59
C HIS A 310 62.78 4.01 11.11
N ASP A 311 62.51 5.11 11.83
CA ASP A 311 62.72 5.25 13.27
C ASP A 311 61.86 4.29 14.12
N ARG A 312 60.79 3.76 13.53
CA ARG A 312 59.98 2.70 14.15
C ARG A 312 60.75 1.40 14.32
N TYR A 313 61.72 1.13 13.44
CA TYR A 313 62.48 -0.12 13.37
C TYR A 313 63.93 0.07 13.80
N PHE A 314 64.63 1.04 13.22
CA PHE A 314 66.02 1.37 13.54
C PHE A 314 66.22 2.87 13.35
N ARG A 315 66.67 3.61 14.35
CA ARG A 315 66.82 5.06 14.22
C ARG A 315 68.10 5.38 13.46
N LEU A 316 67.97 6.11 12.35
CA LEU A 316 69.10 6.70 11.63
C LEU A 316 69.37 8.07 12.25
N ASP A 317 70.24 8.11 13.24
CA ASP A 317 70.52 9.32 14.01
C ASP A 317 71.62 10.19 13.39
N ARG A 318 71.54 11.51 13.63
CA ARG A 318 72.56 12.52 13.32
C ARG A 318 73.27 12.29 11.96
N ASN A 319 74.51 11.82 11.99
CA ASN A 319 75.39 11.67 10.84
C ASN A 319 75.17 10.36 10.05
N HIS A 320 74.21 9.51 10.45
CA HIS A 320 73.93 8.19 9.85
C HIS A 320 72.75 8.19 8.86
N GLN A 321 72.40 9.34 8.30
CA GLN A 321 71.42 9.44 7.20
C GLN A 321 72.01 8.84 5.91
N THR A 322 71.91 7.53 5.79
CA THR A 322 72.50 6.76 4.69
C THR A 322 71.46 6.30 3.67
N SER A 323 71.92 6.02 2.45
CA SER A 323 71.11 5.36 1.42
C SER A 323 70.70 3.94 1.86
N CYS A 324 69.49 3.51 1.50
CA CYS A 324 68.93 2.20 1.85
C CYS A 324 69.89 1.04 1.49
N LYS A 325 70.55 1.12 0.33
CA LYS A 325 71.48 0.11 -0.19
C LYS A 325 72.69 -0.17 0.71
N THR A 326 73.02 0.73 1.64
CA THR A 326 74.15 0.56 2.57
C THR A 326 73.91 -0.61 3.49
N CYS A 327 72.69 -0.72 4.03
CA CYS A 327 72.28 -1.84 4.88
C CYS A 327 71.58 -2.93 4.05
N HIS A 328 70.72 -2.54 3.12
CA HIS A 328 69.92 -3.47 2.32
C HIS A 328 70.65 -3.85 1.03
N THR A 329 71.37 -4.96 1.09
CA THR A 329 72.23 -5.46 0.00
C THR A 329 71.46 -6.10 -1.15
N ASP A 330 70.19 -6.43 -0.94
CA ASP A 330 69.31 -7.02 -1.95
C ASP A 330 68.20 -6.03 -2.32
N PRO A 331 68.26 -5.40 -3.51
CA PRO A 331 67.24 -4.44 -3.96
C PRO A 331 65.86 -5.08 -4.13
N SER A 332 65.80 -6.40 -4.29
CA SER A 332 64.55 -7.16 -4.43
C SER A 332 63.99 -7.60 -3.08
N ASN A 333 64.79 -7.56 -2.00
CA ASN A 333 64.41 -8.03 -0.68
C ASN A 333 65.05 -7.19 0.44
N TYR A 334 64.39 -6.09 0.79
CA TYR A 334 64.79 -5.20 1.89
C TYR A 334 64.73 -5.86 3.28
N ARG A 335 64.27 -7.11 3.43
CA ARG A 335 64.43 -7.86 4.69
C ARG A 335 65.83 -8.44 4.85
N LYS A 336 66.60 -8.56 3.76
CA LYS A 336 68.02 -8.86 3.84
C LYS A 336 68.74 -7.55 4.12
N TYR A 337 69.47 -7.54 5.22
CA TYR A 337 70.27 -6.41 5.61
C TYR A 337 71.59 -6.88 6.23
N THR A 338 72.58 -6.01 6.23
CA THR A 338 73.86 -6.21 6.89
C THR A 338 74.19 -4.99 7.74
N CYS A 339 74.80 -5.23 8.90
CA CYS A 339 75.32 -4.19 9.78
C CYS A 339 76.84 -4.00 9.60
N TYR A 340 77.45 -4.81 8.73
CA TYR A 340 78.91 -4.90 8.56
C TYR A 340 79.51 -3.83 7.64
N ASN A 341 78.66 -3.05 6.96
CA ASN A 341 79.08 -2.14 5.89
C ASN A 341 79.32 -0.67 6.32
N CYS A 342 79.17 -0.35 7.60
CA CYS A 342 79.29 1.03 8.09
C CYS A 342 80.58 1.28 8.90
N HIS A 343 80.73 0.56 10.02
CA HIS A 343 81.88 0.64 10.93
C HIS A 343 82.49 -0.75 11.16
N GLU A 344 83.66 -0.84 11.78
CA GLU A 344 84.34 -2.11 12.02
C GLU A 344 83.54 -3.04 12.94
N HIS A 345 82.70 -3.87 12.32
CA HIS A 345 81.91 -4.93 12.94
C HIS A 345 82.29 -6.26 12.28
N SER A 346 83.55 -6.70 12.35
CA SER A 346 83.87 -8.01 11.79
C SER A 346 83.10 -9.11 12.54
N ALA A 347 82.63 -10.13 11.83
CA ALA A 347 81.86 -11.22 12.43
C ALA A 347 82.60 -11.89 13.60
N SER A 348 83.94 -12.01 13.51
CA SER A 348 84.79 -12.58 14.55
C SER A 348 84.86 -11.72 15.81
N LYS A 349 85.03 -10.39 15.66
CA LYS A 349 85.08 -9.46 16.80
C LYS A 349 83.73 -9.38 17.52
N MET A 350 82.62 -9.27 16.76
CA MET A 350 81.28 -9.28 17.37
C MET A 350 80.99 -10.59 18.10
N ALA A 351 81.37 -11.75 17.53
CA ALA A 351 81.17 -13.04 18.17
C ALA A 351 82.00 -13.22 19.45
N ALA A 352 83.17 -12.59 19.55
CA ALA A 352 83.95 -12.58 20.78
C ALA A 352 83.23 -11.77 21.87
N VAL A 353 82.85 -10.53 21.58
CA VAL A 353 82.16 -9.64 22.54
C VAL A 353 80.83 -10.24 23.01
N HIS A 354 79.98 -10.74 22.11
CA HIS A 354 78.72 -11.36 22.52
C HIS A 354 78.93 -12.62 23.38
N ARG A 355 80.00 -13.40 23.16
CA ARG A 355 80.32 -14.55 24.02
C ARG A 355 80.79 -14.16 25.40
N GLU A 356 81.57 -13.09 25.53
CA GLU A 356 81.97 -12.53 26.83
C GLU A 356 80.75 -12.10 27.65
N GLU A 357 79.73 -11.54 26.99
CA GLU A 357 78.45 -11.14 27.57
C GLU A 357 77.43 -12.30 27.69
N GLY A 358 77.81 -13.54 27.33
CA GLY A 358 76.93 -14.72 27.41
C GLY A 358 75.76 -14.74 26.41
N ILE A 359 75.83 -13.94 25.34
CA ILE A 359 74.83 -13.86 24.28
C ILE A 359 75.23 -14.76 23.11
N TYR A 360 74.44 -15.81 22.85
CA TYR A 360 74.74 -16.77 21.78
C TYR A 360 73.79 -16.65 20.56
N ASN A 361 72.63 -16.01 20.73
CA ASN A 361 71.59 -15.87 19.70
C ASN A 361 71.43 -14.42 19.21
N TYR A 362 72.48 -13.86 18.60
CA TYR A 362 72.56 -12.45 18.19
C TYR A 362 72.35 -12.19 16.68
N GLN A 363 71.89 -13.19 15.92
CA GLN A 363 71.76 -13.08 14.45
C GLN A 363 70.74 -12.02 13.99
N ASN A 364 69.77 -11.65 14.82
CA ASN A 364 68.85 -10.56 14.56
C ASN A 364 69.25 -9.32 15.36
N CYS A 365 70.24 -8.58 14.84
CA CYS A 365 70.84 -7.44 15.52
C CYS A 365 69.80 -6.41 15.99
N MET A 366 68.79 -6.14 15.15
CA MET A 366 67.74 -5.14 15.43
C MET A 366 66.84 -5.49 16.63
N LYS A 367 66.87 -6.74 17.12
CA LYS A 367 66.15 -7.13 18.33
C LYS A 367 66.75 -6.47 19.58
N CYS A 368 68.06 -6.24 19.58
CA CYS A 368 68.80 -5.67 20.71
C CYS A 368 69.33 -4.27 20.40
N HIS A 369 69.71 -3.99 19.15
CA HIS A 369 70.27 -2.72 18.71
C HIS A 369 69.28 -1.93 17.86
N ARG A 370 68.70 -0.86 18.44
CA ARG A 370 67.71 0.00 17.76
C ARG A 370 68.31 1.24 17.11
N ASN A 371 69.63 1.42 17.21
CA ASN A 371 70.42 2.48 16.58
C ASN A 371 71.89 2.00 16.44
N GLY A 372 72.75 2.86 15.90
CA GLY A 372 74.19 2.59 15.73
C GLY A 372 75.06 2.88 16.96
N SER A 373 74.47 3.12 18.15
CA SER A 373 75.24 3.46 19.34
C SER A 373 75.94 2.22 19.93
N LYS A 374 77.15 2.43 20.45
CA LYS A 374 78.00 1.40 21.07
C LYS A 374 77.48 0.97 22.44
N ASP A 375 76.69 1.80 23.10
CA ASP A 375 76.18 1.52 24.44
C ASP A 375 74.81 0.84 24.34
N GLY A 376 74.83 -0.48 24.52
CA GLY A 376 73.62 -1.28 24.62
C GLY A 376 72.87 -0.98 25.92
N GLY A 377 71.94 -0.02 25.87
CA GLY A 377 70.82 0.06 26.80
C GLY A 377 70.63 1.37 27.55
N GLY A 378 69.47 2.01 27.32
CA GLY A 378 68.73 2.82 28.30
C GLY A 378 69.17 4.28 28.55
N GLY A 379 68.22 5.21 28.40
CA GLY A 379 68.35 6.66 28.72
C GLY A 379 68.90 7.48 27.55
N ASP A 380 68.35 8.62 27.13
CA ASP A 380 67.60 9.63 27.86
C ASP A 380 66.43 10.20 27.02
N ASP A 381 65.49 10.82 27.75
CA ASP A 381 64.20 11.39 27.31
C ASP A 381 64.24 12.36 26.10
#